data_AF-L1KJD6-F1
#
_entry.id   AF-L1KJD6-F1
#
_cell.length_a   1.000
_cell.length_b   1.000
_cell.length_c   1.000
_cell.angle_alpha   90.00
_cell.angle_beta   90.00
_cell.angle_gamma   90.00
#
_symmetry.space_group_name_H-M   'P 1'
#
loop_
_entity.id
_entity.type
_entity.pdbx_description
1 polymer ?
#
loop_
_entity_poly.entity_id
_entity_poly.type
_entity_poly.pdbx_seq_one_letter_code
_entity_poly.pdbx_strand_id
1 'polypeptide(L)'
;MSLDLSAAVRTDLDDAFATLKTPYKWRAVTSYFKDEVPPRDYTSNVHVVPFVGDRVVLLHAKESGWGPSGGTLLEGEAFETCVTRELAEEIGGEATRFELFGQWDSETTAETAYRPWLPHPKFAIALGWADVTISGSSDDDGGIEMESILEVSILPIQAAVARLEQNDEHHLAALYRIAYEVRRAAKG
;
A
#
# COMPACT_ATOMS: atom_id res chain seq x y z
N MET A 1 -16.94 -3.72 5.77
CA MET A 1 -16.89 -4.98 6.55
C MET A 1 -15.68 -4.84 7.44
N SER A 2 -15.85 -4.77 8.77
CA SER A 2 -14.75 -4.50 9.69
C SER A 2 -13.64 -5.54 9.54
N LEU A 3 -12.38 -5.12 9.65
CA LEU A 3 -11.22 -6.03 9.69
C LEU A 3 -11.45 -7.16 10.70
N ASP A 4 -11.21 -8.40 10.26
CA ASP A 4 -11.35 -9.61 11.07
C ASP A 4 -10.13 -9.79 11.98
N LEU A 5 -10.10 -8.99 13.05
CA LEU A 5 -9.05 -9.00 14.06
C LEU A 5 -9.66 -9.35 15.41
N SER A 6 -8.96 -10.19 16.20
CA SER A 6 -9.36 -10.46 17.58
C SER A 6 -9.38 -9.16 18.41
N ALA A 7 -10.19 -9.11 19.47
CA ALA A 7 -10.29 -7.94 20.34
C ALA A 7 -8.93 -7.54 20.96
N ALA A 8 -8.10 -8.53 21.31
CA ALA A 8 -6.75 -8.30 21.84
C ALA A 8 -5.85 -7.61 20.80
N VAL A 9 -5.80 -8.16 19.59
CA VAL A 9 -5.02 -7.58 18.47
C VAL A 9 -5.53 -6.18 18.10
N ARG A 10 -6.85 -5.97 18.12
CA ARG A 10 -7.45 -4.65 17.88
C ARG A 10 -6.95 -3.62 18.89
N THR A 11 -6.93 -4.00 20.17
CA THR A 11 -6.45 -3.14 21.28
C THR A 11 -4.97 -2.82 21.12
N ASP A 12 -4.14 -3.80 20.75
CA ASP A 12 -2.70 -3.60 20.52
C ASP A 12 -2.40 -2.68 19.31
N LEU A 13 -3.38 -2.50 18.43
CA LEU A 13 -3.34 -1.64 17.26
C LEU A 13 -4.07 -0.30 17.46
N ASP A 14 -4.57 0.01 18.66
CA ASP A 14 -5.37 1.23 18.89
C ASP A 14 -4.62 2.49 18.46
N ASP A 15 -3.33 2.61 18.78
CA ASP A 15 -2.50 3.74 18.34
C ASP A 15 -2.32 3.78 16.83
N ALA A 16 -2.14 2.62 16.17
CA ALA A 16 -2.01 2.56 14.71
C ALA A 16 -3.33 2.98 14.02
N PHE A 17 -4.46 2.51 14.53
CA PHE A 17 -5.77 2.97 14.04
C PHE A 17 -6.03 4.44 14.35
N ALA A 18 -5.59 4.94 15.50
CA ALA A 18 -5.70 6.37 15.83
C ALA A 18 -4.90 7.22 14.84
N THR A 19 -3.67 6.83 14.52
CA THR A 19 -2.84 7.48 13.49
C THR A 19 -3.54 7.45 12.12
N LEU A 20 -3.98 6.28 11.65
CA LEU A 20 -4.64 6.17 10.33
C LEU A 20 -5.96 6.94 10.23
N LYS A 21 -6.64 7.20 11.34
CA LYS A 21 -7.86 8.03 11.38
C LYS A 21 -7.58 9.52 11.28
N THR A 22 -6.33 9.96 11.45
CA THR A 22 -5.94 11.34 11.16
C THR A 22 -5.75 11.53 9.65
N PRO A 23 -5.99 12.73 9.09
CA PRO A 23 -5.82 12.97 7.66
C PRO A 23 -4.37 12.73 7.24
N TYR A 24 -4.18 11.85 6.25
CA TYR A 24 -2.90 11.66 5.57
C TYR A 24 -2.79 12.66 4.41
N LYS A 25 -1.71 13.45 4.37
CA LYS A 25 -1.50 14.46 3.34
C LYS A 25 -0.27 14.12 2.54
N TRP A 26 -0.45 13.96 1.24
CA TRP A 26 0.64 13.71 0.31
C TRP A 26 0.47 14.60 -0.92
N ARG A 27 1.38 15.56 -1.09
CA ARG A 27 1.31 16.60 -2.14
C ARG A 27 -0.06 17.31 -2.13
N ALA A 28 -0.81 17.23 -3.23
CA ALA A 28 -2.13 17.84 -3.40
C ALA A 28 -3.29 16.96 -2.90
N VAL A 29 -3.00 15.77 -2.36
CA VAL A 29 -3.99 14.77 -1.96
C VAL A 29 -4.15 14.78 -0.43
N THR A 30 -5.39 14.78 0.02
CA THR A 30 -5.75 14.49 1.41
C THR A 30 -6.56 13.20 1.46
N SER A 31 -6.18 12.30 2.35
CA SER A 31 -6.69 10.94 2.44
C SER A 31 -7.16 10.60 3.85
N TYR A 32 -8.25 9.82 3.94
CA TYR A 32 -8.79 9.30 5.20
C TYR A 32 -8.92 7.79 5.13
N PHE A 33 -8.38 7.09 6.12
CA PHE A 33 -8.47 5.63 6.16
C PHE A 33 -9.91 5.15 6.38
N LYS A 34 -10.31 4.10 5.65
CA LYS A 34 -11.51 3.31 5.92
C LYS A 34 -11.17 1.82 5.89
N ASP A 35 -11.77 1.06 6.81
CA ASP A 35 -11.70 -0.40 6.87
C ASP A 35 -12.73 -1.05 5.93
N GLU A 36 -12.74 -0.61 4.67
CA GLU A 36 -13.55 -1.18 3.62
C GLU A 36 -12.79 -1.16 2.29
N VAL A 37 -12.88 -2.26 1.54
CA VAL A 37 -12.32 -2.33 0.20
C VAL A 37 -13.16 -1.45 -0.73
N PRO A 38 -12.53 -0.54 -1.52
CA PRO A 38 -13.27 0.38 -2.36
C PRO A 38 -13.82 -0.34 -3.61
N PRO A 39 -14.92 0.18 -4.20
CA PRO A 39 -15.35 -0.30 -5.51
C PRO A 39 -14.32 0.11 -6.58
N ARG A 40 -14.15 -0.74 -7.59
CA ARG A 40 -13.15 -0.55 -8.63
C ARG A 40 -13.29 0.77 -9.38
N ASP A 41 -14.51 1.18 -9.72
CA ASP A 41 -14.77 2.40 -10.51
C ASP A 41 -14.45 3.70 -9.74
N TYR A 42 -14.26 3.60 -8.42
CA TYR A 42 -13.84 4.72 -7.56
C TYR A 42 -12.35 4.68 -7.21
N THR A 43 -11.61 3.64 -7.61
CA THR A 43 -10.22 3.45 -7.21
C THR A 43 -9.26 3.98 -8.26
N SER A 44 -8.23 4.71 -7.83
CA SER A 44 -7.15 5.18 -8.71
C SER A 44 -5.89 4.34 -8.61
N ASN A 45 -5.56 3.86 -7.41
CA ASN A 45 -4.33 3.15 -7.10
C ASN A 45 -4.61 1.94 -6.21
N VAL A 46 -3.73 0.96 -6.24
CA VAL A 46 -3.71 -0.15 -5.28
C VAL A 46 -2.31 -0.30 -4.70
N HIS A 47 -2.21 -0.24 -3.36
CA HIS A 47 -0.95 -0.42 -2.63
C HIS A 47 -1.06 -1.65 -1.72
N VAL A 48 -0.05 -2.51 -1.75
CA VAL A 48 0.05 -3.70 -0.92
C VAL A 48 1.36 -3.73 -0.14
N VAL A 49 1.29 -4.07 1.15
CA VAL A 49 2.49 -4.37 1.94
C VAL A 49 2.98 -5.77 1.55
N PRO A 50 4.16 -5.94 0.94
CA PRO A 50 4.63 -7.26 0.51
C PRO A 50 5.36 -7.98 1.65
N PHE A 51 5.29 -9.32 1.63
CA PHE A 51 5.88 -10.18 2.66
C PHE A 51 6.69 -11.31 2.05
N VAL A 52 7.93 -11.48 2.52
CA VAL A 52 8.78 -12.64 2.23
C VAL A 52 8.91 -13.45 3.53
N GLY A 53 8.18 -14.56 3.61
CA GLY A 53 8.05 -15.30 4.87
C GLY A 53 7.47 -14.43 5.98
N ASP A 54 8.15 -14.29 7.11
CA ASP A 54 7.70 -13.44 8.24
C ASP A 54 8.22 -11.99 8.19
N ARG A 55 8.93 -11.62 7.11
CA ARG A 55 9.50 -10.29 6.92
C ARG A 55 8.65 -9.47 5.97
N VAL A 56 8.66 -8.15 6.17
CA VAL A 56 8.02 -7.19 5.27
C VAL A 56 9.03 -6.63 4.27
N VAL A 57 8.54 -6.29 3.10
CA VAL A 57 9.28 -5.55 2.07
C VAL A 57 8.94 -4.08 2.19
N LEU A 58 9.95 -3.24 2.17
CA LEU A 58 9.84 -1.79 2.23
C LEU A 58 10.63 -1.20 1.05
N LEU A 59 9.95 -0.40 0.23
CA LEU A 59 10.52 0.28 -0.92
C LEU A 59 10.95 1.69 -0.57
N HIS A 60 12.00 2.18 -1.21
CA HIS A 60 12.32 3.60 -1.29
C HIS A 60 12.42 3.99 -2.75
N ALA A 61 11.47 4.76 -3.25
CA ALA A 61 11.53 5.34 -4.57
C ALA A 61 11.91 6.83 -4.49
N LYS A 62 12.55 7.32 -5.55
CA LYS A 62 13.02 8.71 -5.62
C LYS A 62 11.86 9.71 -5.63
N GLU A 63 10.73 9.35 -6.24
CA GLU A 63 9.58 10.23 -6.47
C GLU A 63 8.58 10.20 -5.31
N SER A 64 8.35 9.02 -4.73
CA SER A 64 7.30 8.77 -3.73
C SER A 64 7.84 8.59 -2.31
N GLY A 65 9.15 8.36 -2.13
CA GLY A 65 9.78 8.18 -0.82
C GLY A 65 9.67 6.72 -0.35
N TRP A 66 9.57 6.53 0.97
CA TRP A 66 9.43 5.19 1.55
C TRP A 66 7.99 4.70 1.42
N GLY A 67 7.76 3.44 1.08
CA GLY A 67 6.40 2.95 0.91
C GLY A 67 6.22 1.46 0.65
N PRO A 68 4.94 1.02 0.63
CA PRO A 68 4.55 -0.29 0.10
C PRO A 68 4.74 -0.34 -1.42
N SER A 69 4.57 -1.54 -1.99
CA SER A 69 4.50 -1.70 -3.44
C SER A 69 3.11 -1.37 -3.96
N GLY A 70 3.04 -0.80 -5.15
CA GLY A 70 1.77 -0.52 -5.82
C GLY A 70 1.82 0.71 -6.70
N GLY A 71 0.72 0.94 -7.42
CA GLY A 71 0.68 2.05 -8.35
C GLY A 71 -0.69 2.26 -8.96
N THR A 72 -0.68 3.02 -10.05
CA THR A 72 -1.88 3.52 -10.72
C THR A 72 -2.55 2.43 -11.54
N LEU A 73 -3.88 2.34 -11.45
CA LEU A 73 -4.66 1.42 -12.27
C LEU A 73 -4.70 1.88 -13.73
N LEU A 74 -4.49 0.94 -14.65
CA LEU A 74 -4.74 1.16 -16.08
C LEU A 74 -6.24 1.15 -16.39
N GLU A 75 -6.59 1.62 -17.59
CA GLU A 75 -7.98 1.66 -18.04
C GLU A 75 -8.58 0.24 -18.06
N GLY A 76 -9.62 0.03 -17.25
CA GLY A 76 -10.28 -1.28 -17.12
C GLY A 76 -9.48 -2.35 -16.36
N GLU A 77 -8.30 -2.05 -15.82
CA GLU A 77 -7.43 -3.03 -15.15
C GLU A 77 -8.04 -3.49 -13.82
N ALA A 78 -8.06 -4.81 -13.57
CA ALA A 78 -8.48 -5.38 -12.29
C ALA A 78 -7.42 -5.17 -11.19
N PHE A 79 -7.81 -5.24 -9.92
CA PHE A 79 -6.87 -5.05 -8.80
C PHE A 79 -5.77 -6.12 -8.80
N GLU A 80 -6.14 -7.38 -9.02
CA GLU A 80 -5.24 -8.52 -9.12
C GLU A 80 -4.15 -8.29 -10.17
N THR A 81 -4.56 -7.77 -11.34
CA THR A 81 -3.67 -7.50 -12.47
C THR A 81 -2.68 -6.39 -12.14
N CYS A 82 -3.16 -5.30 -11.55
CA CYS A 82 -2.30 -4.19 -11.13
C CYS A 82 -1.32 -4.64 -10.05
N VAL A 83 -1.76 -5.31 -8.98
CA VAL A 83 -0.87 -5.82 -7.91
C VAL A 83 0.22 -6.72 -8.50
N THR A 84 -0.14 -7.61 -9.42
CA THR A 84 0.85 -8.51 -10.06
C THR A 84 1.88 -7.72 -10.87
N ARG A 85 1.44 -6.72 -11.63
CA ARG A 85 2.31 -5.87 -12.44
C ARG A 85 3.26 -5.04 -11.57
N GLU A 86 2.73 -4.32 -10.58
CA GLU A 86 3.52 -3.44 -9.71
C GLU A 86 4.55 -4.23 -8.90
N LEU A 87 4.18 -5.39 -8.35
CA LEU A 87 5.14 -6.23 -7.63
C LEU A 87 6.26 -6.75 -8.53
N ALA A 88 5.98 -7.06 -9.80
CA ALA A 88 7.00 -7.47 -10.74
C ALA A 88 7.93 -6.29 -11.10
N GLU A 89 7.35 -5.13 -11.42
CA GLU A 89 8.08 -3.91 -11.81
C GLU A 89 8.98 -3.41 -10.66
N GLU A 90 8.44 -3.23 -9.46
CA GLU A 90 9.13 -2.53 -8.36
C GLU A 90 10.08 -3.42 -7.56
N ILE A 91 9.77 -4.71 -7.40
CA ILE A 91 10.54 -5.62 -6.55
C ILE A 91 10.95 -6.92 -7.22
N GLY A 92 10.67 -7.12 -8.51
CA GLY A 92 10.95 -8.40 -9.19
C GLY A 92 10.23 -9.57 -8.52
N GLY A 93 9.04 -9.29 -7.98
CA GLY A 93 8.29 -10.20 -7.11
C GLY A 93 7.05 -10.78 -7.76
N GLU A 94 6.72 -12.01 -7.38
CA GLU A 94 5.48 -12.68 -7.77
C GLU A 94 4.60 -12.90 -6.53
N ALA A 95 3.33 -12.50 -6.63
CA ALA A 95 2.35 -12.71 -5.56
C ALA A 95 1.85 -14.16 -5.53
N THR A 96 1.99 -14.82 -4.39
CA THR A 96 1.42 -16.16 -4.12
C THR A 96 0.03 -16.08 -3.49
N ARG A 97 -0.24 -15.01 -2.73
CA ARG A 97 -1.53 -14.67 -2.14
C ARG A 97 -1.55 -13.17 -1.88
N PHE A 98 -2.68 -12.51 -2.10
CA PHE A 98 -2.87 -11.13 -1.68
C PHE A 98 -4.32 -10.91 -1.28
N GLU A 99 -4.55 -9.96 -0.38
CA GLU A 99 -5.90 -9.56 0.03
C GLU A 99 -5.94 -8.05 0.30
N LEU A 100 -7.00 -7.41 -0.19
CA LEU A 100 -7.32 -6.02 0.14
C LEU A 100 -8.10 -5.98 1.45
N PHE A 101 -7.84 -4.97 2.27
CA PHE A 101 -8.45 -4.85 3.59
C PHE A 101 -9.03 -3.46 3.88
N GLY A 102 -8.69 -2.46 3.07
CA GLY A 102 -9.15 -1.10 3.31
C GLY A 102 -8.85 -0.16 2.16
N GLN A 103 -9.00 1.13 2.45
CA GLN A 103 -8.69 2.21 1.53
C GLN A 103 -8.21 3.46 2.24
N TRP A 104 -7.54 4.31 1.47
CA TRP A 104 -7.54 5.75 1.69
C TRP A 104 -8.57 6.41 0.77
N ASP A 105 -9.66 6.90 1.37
CA ASP A 105 -10.64 7.74 0.67
C ASP A 105 -10.06 9.15 0.53
N SER A 106 -9.82 9.55 -0.71
CA SER A 106 -8.89 10.63 -1.07
C SER A 106 -9.55 11.71 -1.92
N GLU A 107 -9.09 12.93 -1.74
CA GLU A 107 -9.49 14.09 -2.53
C GLU A 107 -8.25 14.90 -2.92
N THR A 108 -8.15 15.28 -4.20
CA THR A 108 -7.05 16.09 -4.74
C THR A 108 -7.48 17.52 -5.04
N THR A 109 -6.55 18.47 -4.87
CA THR A 109 -6.73 19.86 -5.32
C THR A 109 -6.21 20.11 -6.74
N ALA A 110 -5.75 19.09 -7.46
CA ALA A 110 -5.35 19.23 -8.86
C ALA A 110 -6.54 19.66 -9.74
N GLU A 111 -6.29 20.42 -10.81
CA GLU A 111 -7.36 20.89 -11.70
C GLU A 111 -7.90 19.80 -12.63
N THR A 112 -7.08 18.79 -12.92
CA THR A 112 -7.43 17.69 -13.83
C THR A 112 -7.05 16.35 -13.23
N ALA A 113 -7.73 15.28 -13.68
CA ALA A 113 -7.36 13.91 -13.35
C ALA A 113 -5.91 13.58 -13.77
N TYR A 114 -5.24 12.72 -13.02
CA TYR A 114 -3.87 12.28 -13.33
C TYR A 114 -3.80 11.45 -14.62
N ARG A 115 -4.87 10.69 -14.92
CA ARG A 115 -5.14 10.05 -16.21
C ARG A 115 -6.63 10.20 -16.55
N PRO A 116 -7.02 10.22 -17.84
CA PRO A 116 -8.41 10.49 -18.26
C PRO A 116 -9.45 9.49 -17.74
N TRP A 117 -9.05 8.24 -17.50
CA TRP A 117 -9.94 7.16 -17.02
C TRP A 117 -10.04 7.07 -15.49
N LEU A 118 -9.26 7.87 -14.75
CA LEU A 118 -9.23 7.81 -13.30
C LEU A 118 -10.30 8.70 -12.66
N PRO A 119 -10.86 8.29 -11.52
CA PRO A 119 -11.82 9.10 -10.78
C PRO A 119 -11.17 10.40 -10.27
N HIS A 120 -11.93 11.50 -10.35
CA HIS A 120 -11.46 12.84 -10.00
C HIS A 120 -12.65 13.76 -9.63
N PRO A 121 -12.51 14.69 -8.66
CA PRO A 121 -11.34 14.92 -7.81
C PRO A 121 -11.24 13.95 -6.61
N LYS A 122 -12.25 13.10 -6.44
CA LYS A 122 -12.36 12.13 -5.37
C LYS A 122 -12.08 10.73 -5.89
N PHE A 123 -11.29 9.97 -5.15
CA PHE A 123 -10.87 8.62 -5.51
C PHE A 123 -10.44 7.84 -4.28
N ALA A 124 -10.37 6.53 -4.40
CA ALA A 124 -9.79 5.65 -3.41
C ALA A 124 -8.39 5.18 -3.82
N ILE A 125 -7.52 5.01 -2.83
CA ILE A 125 -6.33 4.15 -2.94
C ILE A 125 -6.66 2.88 -2.18
N ALA A 126 -6.76 1.74 -2.87
CA ALA A 126 -7.01 0.44 -2.24
C ALA A 126 -5.76 -0.02 -1.48
N LEU A 127 -5.96 -0.61 -0.29
CA LEU A 127 -4.89 -1.03 0.60
C LEU A 127 -4.98 -2.52 0.89
N GLY A 128 -3.85 -3.20 0.83
CA GLY A 128 -3.77 -4.65 1.05
C GLY A 128 -2.43 -5.15 1.56
N TRP A 129 -2.28 -6.47 1.54
CA TRP A 129 -1.03 -7.17 1.78
C TRP A 129 -0.84 -8.25 0.71
N ALA A 130 0.41 -8.64 0.46
CA ALA A 130 0.76 -9.71 -0.47
C ALA A 130 1.88 -10.61 0.07
N ASP A 131 1.70 -11.92 0.02
CA ASP A 131 2.78 -12.90 0.15
C ASP A 131 3.52 -13.03 -1.18
N VAL A 132 4.82 -12.78 -1.18
CA VAL A 132 5.60 -12.71 -2.42
C VAL A 132 6.84 -13.60 -2.39
N THR A 133 7.22 -14.08 -3.57
CA THR A 133 8.57 -14.58 -3.85
C THR A 133 9.32 -13.54 -4.68
N ILE A 134 10.51 -13.17 -4.23
CA ILE A 134 11.38 -12.24 -4.96
C ILE A 134 12.50 -13.05 -5.61
N SER A 135 12.49 -13.12 -6.94
CA SER A 135 13.47 -13.88 -7.73
C SER A 135 14.17 -13.05 -8.80
N GLY A 136 13.65 -11.85 -9.10
CA GLY A 136 14.24 -10.90 -10.04
C GLY A 136 14.94 -9.72 -9.37
N SER A 137 15.60 -8.89 -10.18
CA SER A 137 15.82 -7.48 -9.85
C SER A 137 14.56 -6.68 -10.17
N SER A 138 14.40 -5.49 -9.60
CA SER A 138 13.40 -4.52 -10.06
C SER A 138 13.61 -4.26 -11.55
N ASP A 139 12.59 -4.49 -12.37
CA ASP A 139 12.60 -4.21 -13.80
C ASP A 139 12.18 -2.75 -14.01
N ASP A 140 13.00 -1.83 -13.49
CA ASP A 140 12.75 -0.38 -13.52
C ASP A 140 13.00 0.24 -14.92
N ASP A 141 12.99 -0.59 -15.97
CA ASP A 141 13.37 -0.22 -17.35
C ASP A 141 12.20 0.41 -18.13
N GLY A 142 11.33 1.16 -17.44
CA GLY A 142 10.27 1.97 -18.04
C GLY A 142 8.83 1.51 -17.78
N GLY A 143 8.50 1.19 -16.53
CA GLY A 143 7.11 1.00 -16.08
C GLY A 143 6.19 2.19 -16.42
N ILE A 144 4.88 1.98 -16.26
CA ILE A 144 3.86 2.98 -16.66
C ILE A 144 3.91 4.22 -15.75
N GLU A 145 4.34 4.05 -14.52
CA GLU A 145 4.85 5.11 -13.65
C GLU A 145 6.38 5.10 -13.70
N MET A 146 7.01 6.26 -13.88
CA MET A 146 8.46 6.38 -13.74
C MET A 146 8.81 6.53 -12.25
N GLU A 147 8.61 5.49 -11.44
CA GLU A 147 9.12 5.45 -10.06
C GLU A 147 10.51 4.81 -10.05
N SER A 148 11.55 5.60 -9.81
CA SER A 148 12.91 5.08 -9.73
C SER A 148 13.16 4.43 -8.37
N ILE A 149 13.24 3.10 -8.33
CA ILE A 149 13.47 2.33 -7.11
C ILE A 149 14.93 2.47 -6.67
N LEU A 150 15.13 3.14 -5.53
CA LEU A 150 16.46 3.37 -4.95
C LEU A 150 16.86 2.25 -3.99
N GLU A 151 15.89 1.65 -3.28
CA GLU A 151 16.15 0.59 -2.30
C GLU A 151 14.95 -0.37 -2.17
N VAL A 152 15.25 -1.67 -2.09
CA VAL A 152 14.31 -2.71 -1.65
C VAL A 152 14.84 -3.35 -0.38
N SER A 153 14.11 -3.17 0.72
CA SER A 153 14.54 -3.56 2.08
C SER A 153 13.65 -4.70 2.61
N ILE A 154 14.22 -5.87 2.92
CA ILE A 154 13.49 -7.02 3.50
C ILE A 154 13.79 -7.12 5.01
N LEU A 155 12.83 -6.69 5.84
CA LEU A 155 13.07 -6.40 7.25
C LEU A 155 12.05 -7.11 8.16
N PRO A 156 12.40 -7.39 9.43
CA PRO A 156 11.40 -7.64 10.46
C PRO A 156 10.47 -6.41 10.59
N ILE A 157 9.19 -6.64 10.90
CA ILE A 157 8.18 -5.57 11.00
C ILE A 157 8.62 -4.42 11.92
N GLN A 158 9.26 -4.72 13.04
CA GLN A 158 9.72 -3.70 14.00
C GLN A 158 10.78 -2.77 13.39
N ALA A 159 11.67 -3.31 12.53
CA ALA A 159 12.70 -2.53 11.88
C ALA A 159 12.14 -1.67 10.74
N ALA A 160 11.15 -2.19 9.99
CA ALA A 160 10.45 -1.41 8.97
C ALA A 160 9.65 -0.24 9.58
N VAL A 161 8.91 -0.50 10.66
CA VAL A 161 8.17 0.53 11.41
C VAL A 161 9.10 1.61 11.95
N ALA A 162 10.20 1.21 12.61
CA ALA A 162 11.17 2.18 13.11
C ALA A 162 11.80 3.02 11.99
N ARG A 163 12.03 2.43 10.81
CA ARG A 163 12.54 3.17 9.64
C ARG A 163 11.54 4.20 9.13
N LEU A 164 10.28 3.83 9.01
CA LEU A 164 9.22 4.75 8.60
C LEU A 164 9.07 5.90 9.60
N GLU A 165 9.03 5.60 10.90
CA GLU A 165 8.96 6.62 11.95
C GLU A 165 10.17 7.57 11.97
N GLN A 166 11.39 7.05 11.71
CA GLN A 166 12.60 7.88 11.60
C GLN A 166 12.58 8.83 10.41
N ASN A 167 11.74 8.56 9.41
CA ASN A 167 11.56 9.40 8.22
C ASN A 167 10.23 10.18 8.24
N ASP A 168 9.58 10.31 9.41
CA ASP A 168 8.30 11.02 9.59
C ASP A 168 7.10 10.37 8.86
N GLU A 169 7.24 9.11 8.43
CA GLU A 169 6.23 8.35 7.68
C GLU A 169 5.27 7.60 8.63
N HIS A 170 4.69 8.33 9.58
CA HIS A 170 3.89 7.74 10.67
C HIS A 170 2.63 7.02 10.19
N HIS A 171 1.97 7.51 9.15
CA HIS A 171 0.81 6.84 8.54
C HIS A 171 1.21 5.51 7.89
N LEU A 172 2.34 5.46 7.20
CA LEU A 172 2.85 4.23 6.60
C LEU A 172 3.31 3.24 7.68
N ALA A 173 3.95 3.73 8.75
CA ALA A 173 4.30 2.89 9.89
C ALA A 173 3.06 2.20 10.50
N ALA A 174 1.97 2.96 10.67
CA ALA A 174 0.70 2.43 11.14
C ALA A 174 0.07 1.44 10.15
N LEU A 175 0.12 1.74 8.84
CA LEU A 175 -0.34 0.85 7.77
C LEU A 175 0.39 -0.50 7.82
N TYR A 176 1.72 -0.48 7.92
CA TYR A 176 2.55 -1.69 7.97
C TYR A 176 2.22 -2.56 9.19
N ARG A 177 1.98 -1.95 10.37
CA ARG A 177 1.54 -2.68 11.57
C ARG A 177 0.20 -3.37 11.37
N ILE A 178 -0.78 -2.66 10.81
CA ILE A 178 -2.12 -3.21 10.56
C ILE A 178 -2.07 -4.31 9.51
N ALA A 179 -1.36 -4.10 8.39
CA ALA A 179 -1.21 -5.12 7.35
C ALA A 179 -0.55 -6.40 7.88
N TYR A 180 0.46 -6.27 8.74
CA TYR A 180 1.13 -7.40 9.38
C TYR A 180 0.15 -8.26 10.21
N GLU A 181 -0.66 -7.64 11.05
CA GLU A 181 -1.61 -8.37 11.90
C GLU A 181 -2.84 -8.89 11.14
N VAL A 182 -3.35 -8.14 10.16
CA VAL A 182 -4.43 -8.60 9.27
C VAL A 182 -3.98 -9.84 8.49
N ARG A 183 -2.77 -9.82 7.93
CA ARG A 183 -2.19 -10.99 7.25
C ARG A 183 -2.03 -12.17 8.20
N ARG A 184 -1.57 -11.94 9.44
CA ARG A 184 -1.42 -13.02 10.44
C ARG A 184 -2.75 -13.66 10.78
N ALA A 185 -3.80 -12.87 10.95
CA ALA A 185 -5.15 -13.36 11.18
C ALA A 185 -5.68 -14.18 10.00
N ALA A 186 -5.40 -13.77 8.76
CA ALA A 186 -5.81 -14.50 7.55
C ALA A 186 -5.04 -15.81 7.30
N LYS A 187 -3.97 -16.09 8.05
CA LYS A 187 -3.18 -17.33 7.99
C LYS A 187 -3.48 -18.31 9.13
N GLY A 188 -4.04 -17.83 10.25
CA GLY A 188 -4.42 -18.64 11.40
C GLY A 188 -5.80 -19.25 11.25
#